data_AF-A0AAE1RHK0-F1
#
_entry.id   AF-A0AAE1RHK0-F1
#
_cell.length_a   1.000
_cell.length_b   1.000
_cell.length_c   1.000
_cell.angle_alpha   90.00
_cell.angle_beta   90.00
_cell.angle_gamma   90.00
#
_symmetry.space_group_name_H-M   'P 1'
#
loop_
_entity.id
_entity.type
_entity.pdbx_description
1 polymer ?
#
loop_
_entity_poly.entity_id
_entity_poly.type
_entity_poly.pdbx_seq_one_letter_code
_entity_poly.pdbx_strand_id
1 'polypeptide(L)'
;MKQLWNAVTIGPTLPSFYLDKRVENDNEYGFNIHKPNSNNCMEWLDNKKIGSVVYVSFGSAANLSAEQITEVVDALRQSNITFLWVVKPDEQSKLPSDFIKETSEKGLVVTWCSQLAVLAHHAVGCFVSHCGWNSTLEAISFGVPIVAMPQILDQIINAHFLENVWVVGLIATENNGVTTSEEIYRCIREVLEGERTRN
;
A
#
# COMPACT_ATOMS: atom_id res chain seq x y z
N MET A 1 28.19 -10.58 6.02
CA MET A 1 27.86 -9.56 7.05
C MET A 1 28.75 -9.63 8.28
N LYS A 2 28.86 -10.76 9.02
CA LYS A 2 29.75 -10.87 10.21
C LYS A 2 31.23 -10.49 10.02
N GLN A 3 31.74 -10.55 8.78
CA GLN A 3 33.11 -10.12 8.46
C GLN A 3 33.29 -8.60 8.34
N LEU A 4 32.20 -7.84 8.23
CA LEU A 4 32.21 -6.36 8.16
C LEU A 4 31.57 -5.74 9.39
N TRP A 5 30.43 -6.29 9.82
CA TRP A 5 29.64 -5.79 10.95
C TRP A 5 29.02 -6.96 11.71
N ASN A 6 28.92 -6.87 13.05
CA ASN A 6 28.23 -7.87 13.88
C ASN A 6 26.70 -7.79 13.78
N ALA A 7 26.16 -7.60 12.57
CA ALA A 7 24.74 -7.53 12.30
C ALA A 7 24.09 -8.92 12.30
N VAL A 8 22.92 -9.03 12.93
CA VAL A 8 22.08 -10.24 12.98
C VAL A 8 20.68 -9.88 12.49
N THR A 9 20.12 -10.69 11.60
CA THR A 9 18.77 -10.52 11.08
C THR A 9 17.75 -11.03 12.10
N ILE A 10 16.88 -10.16 12.59
CA ILE A 10 15.85 -10.47 13.60
C ILE A 10 14.41 -10.24 13.08
N GLY A 11 14.26 -9.94 11.80
CA GLY A 11 12.98 -9.60 11.19
C GLY A 11 12.27 -10.80 10.53
N PRO A 12 11.08 -10.54 9.96
CA PRO A 12 10.38 -9.25 9.96
C PRO A 12 9.80 -8.94 11.36
N THR A 13 9.95 -7.69 11.82
CA THR A 13 9.57 -7.27 13.18
C THR A 13 8.12 -6.80 13.23
N LEU A 14 7.20 -7.65 12.76
CA LEU A 14 5.76 -7.45 12.87
C LEU A 14 5.22 -8.09 14.16
N PRO A 15 4.04 -7.67 14.64
CA PRO A 15 3.37 -8.33 15.75
C PRO A 15 3.16 -9.83 15.49
N SER A 16 3.46 -10.67 16.48
CA SER A 16 3.46 -12.14 16.39
C SER A 16 2.13 -12.70 15.90
N PHE A 17 1.00 -12.06 16.19
CA PHE A 17 -0.32 -12.44 15.68
C PHE A 17 -0.36 -12.64 14.16
N TYR A 18 0.39 -11.84 13.42
CA TYR A 18 0.46 -11.87 11.96
C TYR A 18 1.52 -12.83 11.41
N LEU A 19 2.34 -13.41 12.29
CA LEU A 19 3.44 -14.30 11.94
C LEU A 19 3.24 -15.69 12.59
N ASP A 20 3.98 -15.97 13.65
CA ASP A 20 4.07 -17.29 14.29
C ASP A 20 3.10 -17.49 15.47
N LYS A 21 2.40 -16.44 15.89
CA LYS A 21 1.38 -16.44 16.96
C LYS A 21 1.86 -16.99 18.29
N ARG A 22 3.18 -16.92 18.56
CA ARG A 22 3.79 -17.43 19.79
C ARG A 22 3.73 -16.43 20.95
N VAL A 23 3.56 -15.14 20.66
CA VAL A 23 3.40 -14.10 21.68
C VAL A 23 1.92 -13.75 21.81
N GLU A 24 1.36 -13.99 23.00
CA GLU A 24 -0.03 -13.68 23.28
C GLU A 24 -0.28 -12.16 23.28
N ASN A 25 -1.42 -11.74 22.74
CA ASN A 25 -1.86 -10.33 22.67
C ASN A 25 -0.95 -9.38 21.87
N ASP A 26 -0.05 -9.89 21.03
CA ASP A 26 0.81 -9.08 20.16
C ASP A 26 0.17 -8.92 18.77
N ASN A 27 -0.87 -8.08 18.68
CA ASN A 27 -1.76 -7.93 17.52
C ASN A 27 -1.70 -6.58 16.80
N GLU A 28 -0.93 -5.63 17.33
CA GLU A 28 -0.76 -4.29 16.76
C GLU A 28 0.59 -3.70 17.15
N TYR A 29 1.00 -2.63 16.45
CA TYR A 29 2.13 -1.85 16.92
C TYR A 29 1.75 -1.09 18.20
N GLY A 30 2.56 -1.22 19.25
CA GLY A 30 2.31 -0.61 20.55
C GLY A 30 2.36 0.92 20.59
N PHE A 31 2.75 1.59 19.50
CA PHE A 31 2.78 3.04 19.41
C PHE A 31 2.39 3.52 18.00
N ASN A 32 1.33 4.32 17.92
CA ASN A 32 0.86 4.95 16.68
C ASN A 32 0.97 6.47 16.79
N ILE A 33 1.67 7.11 15.84
CA ILE A 33 1.80 8.57 15.78
C ILE A 33 0.45 9.23 15.47
N HIS A 34 -0.39 8.54 14.70
CA HIS A 34 -1.71 8.99 14.30
C HIS A 34 -2.78 8.10 14.93
N LYS A 35 -3.88 8.70 15.42
CA LYS A 35 -4.98 7.93 16.00
C LYS A 35 -5.72 7.17 14.89
N PRO A 36 -5.91 5.85 15.02
CA PRO A 36 -6.64 5.09 14.03
C PRO A 36 -8.13 5.38 14.05
N ASN A 37 -8.70 5.55 12.87
CA ASN A 37 -10.15 5.54 12.63
C ASN A 37 -10.57 4.14 12.13
N SER A 38 -10.09 3.09 12.82
CA SER A 38 -10.04 1.71 12.33
C SER A 38 -11.39 1.07 12.04
N ASN A 39 -12.46 1.46 12.73
CA ASN A 39 -13.72 0.71 12.68
C ASN A 39 -14.41 0.80 11.31
N ASN A 40 -14.32 1.95 10.63
CA ASN A 40 -14.99 2.13 9.33
C ASN A 40 -14.28 1.40 8.17
N CYS A 41 -12.98 1.13 8.31
CA CYS A 41 -12.21 0.49 7.23
C CYS A 41 -12.53 -0.99 7.09
N MET A 42 -12.55 -1.71 8.22
CA MET A 42 -12.75 -3.16 8.22
C MET A 42 -14.18 -3.52 7.80
N GLU A 43 -15.19 -2.83 8.34
CA GLU A 43 -16.59 -3.02 7.92
C GLU A 43 -16.79 -2.78 6.42
N TRP A 44 -16.09 -1.80 5.85
CA TRP A 44 -16.14 -1.55 4.42
C TRP A 44 -15.48 -2.67 3.63
N LEU A 45 -14.34 -3.20 4.09
CA LEU A 45 -13.60 -4.29 3.45
C LEU A 45 -14.36 -5.63 3.52
N ASP A 46 -15.07 -5.92 4.61
CA ASP A 46 -15.86 -7.15 4.80
C ASP A 46 -16.91 -7.36 3.69
N ASN A 47 -17.36 -6.27 3.08
CA ASN A 47 -18.37 -6.27 2.02
C ASN A 47 -17.77 -6.35 0.60
N LYS A 48 -16.47 -6.63 0.47
CA LYS A 48 -15.76 -6.66 -0.82
C LYS A 48 -15.38 -8.09 -1.20
N LYS A 49 -15.23 -8.32 -2.51
CA LYS A 49 -14.82 -9.64 -3.02
C LYS A 49 -13.35 -9.91 -2.65
N ILE A 50 -13.00 -11.18 -2.50
CA ILE A 50 -11.61 -11.61 -2.27
C ILE A 50 -10.70 -11.02 -3.36
N GLY A 51 -9.56 -10.45 -2.95
CA GLY A 51 -8.54 -9.90 -3.85
C GLY A 51 -9.02 -8.75 -4.76
N SER A 52 -10.16 -8.11 -4.46
CA SER A 52 -10.74 -7.08 -5.34
C SER A 52 -10.33 -5.65 -5.01
N VAL A 53 -9.77 -5.41 -3.82
CA VAL A 53 -9.46 -4.08 -3.32
C VAL A 53 -7.99 -3.74 -3.56
N VAL A 54 -7.75 -2.57 -4.15
CA VAL A 54 -6.44 -1.91 -4.19
C VAL A 54 -6.28 -1.07 -2.94
N TYR A 55 -5.35 -1.44 -2.08
CA TYR A 55 -4.93 -0.61 -0.96
C TYR A 55 -3.90 0.42 -1.44
N VAL A 56 -4.03 1.68 -1.05
CA VAL A 56 -3.14 2.77 -1.47
C VAL A 56 -2.63 3.51 -0.24
N SER A 57 -1.31 3.62 -0.09
CA SER A 57 -0.68 4.39 0.99
C SER A 57 0.76 4.79 0.64
N PHE A 58 1.05 6.09 0.74
CA PHE A 58 2.39 6.65 0.50
C PHE A 58 3.18 6.91 1.79
N GLY A 59 2.74 6.28 2.89
CA GLY A 59 3.41 6.35 4.19
C GLY A 59 3.20 7.68 4.91
N SER A 60 3.84 7.80 6.07
CA SER A 60 3.67 8.97 6.96
C SER A 60 4.63 10.12 6.64
N ALA A 61 5.82 9.83 6.10
CA ALA A 61 6.92 10.80 6.02
C ALA A 61 6.90 11.70 4.78
N ALA A 62 6.69 11.16 3.57
CA ALA A 62 6.75 11.91 2.31
C ALA A 62 5.38 12.49 1.95
N ASN A 63 5.34 13.72 1.44
CA ASN A 63 4.14 14.33 0.87
C ASN A 63 4.20 14.24 -0.65
N LEU A 64 3.10 13.87 -1.29
CA LEU A 64 2.96 13.89 -2.73
C LEU A 64 2.74 15.32 -3.23
N SER A 65 3.19 15.59 -4.46
CA SER A 65 2.82 16.82 -5.16
C SER A 65 1.32 16.79 -5.51
N ALA A 66 0.72 17.97 -5.71
CA ALA A 66 -0.67 18.05 -6.18
C ALA A 66 -0.84 17.37 -7.54
N GLU A 67 0.16 17.50 -8.42
CA GLU A 67 0.20 16.82 -9.72
C GLU A 67 0.18 15.30 -9.57
N GLN A 68 1.02 14.72 -8.69
CA GLN A 68 1.03 13.28 -8.47
C GLN A 68 -0.28 12.77 -7.85
N ILE A 69 -0.93 13.56 -6.98
CA ILE A 69 -2.25 13.21 -6.43
C ILE A 69 -3.31 13.18 -7.53
N THR A 70 -3.29 14.12 -8.48
CA THR A 70 -4.19 14.10 -9.63
C THR A 70 -4.03 12.81 -10.44
N GLU A 71 -2.82 12.39 -10.74
CA GLU A 71 -2.57 11.15 -11.48
C GLU A 71 -3.07 9.90 -10.72
N VAL A 72 -2.89 9.86 -9.39
CA VAL A 72 -3.43 8.77 -8.56
C VAL A 72 -4.96 8.79 -8.57
N VAL A 73 -5.59 9.96 -8.45
CA VAL A 73 -7.04 10.11 -8.54
C VAL A 73 -7.58 9.60 -9.88
N ASP A 74 -6.97 10.02 -10.98
CA ASP A 74 -7.42 9.67 -12.32
C ASP A 74 -7.20 8.18 -12.64
N ALA A 75 -6.17 7.56 -12.08
CA ALA A 75 -6.00 6.11 -12.12
C ALA A 75 -7.11 5.39 -11.33
N LEU A 76 -7.44 5.86 -10.13
CA LEU A 76 -8.44 5.22 -9.26
C LEU A 76 -9.89 5.43 -9.74
N ARG A 77 -10.15 6.48 -10.52
CA ARG A 77 -11.45 6.72 -11.20
C ARG A 77 -11.78 5.67 -12.25
N GLN A 78 -10.79 4.91 -12.74
CA GLN A 78 -11.01 3.91 -13.76
C GLN A 78 -12.05 2.87 -13.29
N SER A 79 -13.02 2.56 -14.15
CA SER A 79 -14.29 1.92 -13.77
C SER A 79 -14.18 0.58 -13.04
N ASN A 80 -13.05 -0.12 -13.14
CA ASN A 80 -12.85 -1.46 -12.57
C ASN A 80 -12.01 -1.47 -11.28
N ILE A 81 -11.67 -0.31 -10.72
CA ILE A 81 -10.90 -0.24 -9.48
C ILE A 81 -11.81 -0.02 -8.28
N THR A 82 -11.75 -0.95 -7.33
CA THR A 82 -12.26 -0.78 -5.96
C THR A 82 -11.06 -0.50 -5.08
N PHE A 83 -11.09 0.55 -4.25
CA PHE A 83 -9.88 0.98 -3.53
C PHE A 83 -10.14 1.46 -2.11
N LEU A 84 -9.12 1.30 -1.27
CA LEU A 84 -9.00 1.94 0.03
C LEU A 84 -7.73 2.79 0.02
N TRP A 85 -7.87 4.11 0.12
CA TRP A 85 -6.75 5.04 0.07
C TRP A 85 -6.58 5.80 1.38
N VAL A 86 -5.40 5.67 2.00
CA VAL A 86 -4.97 6.52 3.11
C VAL A 86 -4.37 7.81 2.56
N VAL A 87 -5.06 8.93 2.80
CA VAL A 87 -4.61 10.28 2.45
C VAL A 87 -4.43 11.09 3.72
N LYS A 88 -3.22 11.57 3.96
CA LYS A 88 -2.90 12.33 5.17
C LYS A 88 -3.73 13.60 5.28
N PRO A 89 -4.04 14.08 6.50
CA PRO A 89 -4.85 15.28 6.70
C PRO A 89 -4.35 16.52 5.95
N ASP A 90 -3.02 16.72 5.86
CA ASP A 90 -2.39 17.84 5.16
C ASP A 90 -2.37 17.69 3.62
N GLU A 91 -2.78 16.53 3.11
CA GLU A 91 -2.88 16.23 1.68
C GLU A 91 -4.32 16.17 1.17
N GLN A 92 -5.32 16.09 2.07
CA GLN A 92 -6.72 16.04 1.67
C GLN A 92 -7.17 17.27 0.87
N SER A 93 -6.58 18.44 1.13
CA SER A 93 -6.88 19.67 0.40
C SER A 93 -6.43 19.63 -1.07
N LYS A 94 -5.57 18.67 -1.43
CA LYS A 94 -5.09 18.46 -2.81
C LYS A 94 -6.01 17.55 -3.61
N LEU A 95 -6.94 16.84 -2.96
CA LEU A 95 -7.91 15.99 -3.65
C LEU A 95 -8.96 16.85 -4.37
N PRO A 96 -9.41 16.46 -5.57
CA PRO A 96 -10.59 17.07 -6.20
C PRO A 96 -11.81 16.96 -5.27
N SER A 97 -12.59 18.04 -5.19
CA SER A 97 -13.71 18.15 -4.24
C SER A 97 -14.85 17.16 -4.51
N ASP A 98 -14.97 16.68 -5.74
CA ASP A 98 -15.95 15.70 -6.19
C ASP A 98 -15.48 14.24 -6.03
N PHE A 99 -14.16 14.00 -5.96
CA PHE A 99 -13.58 12.65 -5.99
C PHE A 99 -14.18 11.68 -4.98
N ILE A 100 -14.28 12.09 -3.70
CA ILE A 100 -14.81 11.23 -2.63
C ILE A 100 -16.29 10.92 -2.88
N LYS A 101 -17.06 11.90 -3.35
CA LYS A 101 -18.49 11.73 -3.61
C LYS A 101 -18.71 10.83 -4.82
N GLU A 102 -17.99 11.10 -5.90
CA GLU A 102 -18.03 10.38 -7.17
C GLU A 102 -17.66 8.90 -6.99
N THR A 103 -16.63 8.61 -6.19
CA THR A 103 -16.12 7.25 -5.99
C THR A 103 -16.75 6.51 -4.82
N SER A 104 -17.72 7.09 -4.10
CA SER A 104 -18.25 6.54 -2.84
C SER A 104 -18.78 5.10 -2.90
N GLU A 105 -19.20 4.61 -4.06
CA GLU A 105 -19.63 3.22 -4.26
C GLU A 105 -18.46 2.21 -4.34
N LYS A 106 -17.27 2.66 -4.76
CA LYS A 106 -16.10 1.81 -5.07
C LYS A 106 -14.86 2.13 -4.25
N GLY A 107 -14.79 3.34 -3.70
CA GLY A 107 -13.64 3.91 -3.03
C GLY A 107 -13.96 4.26 -1.58
N LEU A 108 -12.99 4.02 -0.70
CA LEU A 108 -12.98 4.56 0.64
C LEU A 108 -11.68 5.35 0.83
N VAL A 109 -11.81 6.64 1.16
CA VAL A 109 -10.68 7.52 1.49
C VAL A 109 -10.69 7.79 2.99
N VAL A 110 -9.56 7.54 3.65
CA VAL A 110 -9.42 7.72 5.11
C VAL A 110 -8.12 8.46 5.43
N THR A 111 -8.06 9.08 6.60
CA THR A 111 -6.83 9.71 7.10
C THR A 111 -5.85 8.73 7.72
N TRP A 112 -6.37 7.60 8.22
CA TRP A 112 -5.58 6.54 8.86
C TRP A 112 -6.38 5.24 8.93
N CYS A 113 -5.68 4.11 8.84
CA CYS A 113 -6.21 2.77 9.09
C CYS A 113 -5.16 1.91 9.81
N SER A 114 -5.58 0.76 10.37
CA SER A 114 -4.61 -0.27 10.77
C SER A 114 -4.07 -0.95 9.52
N GLN A 115 -2.90 -0.53 9.03
CA GLN A 115 -2.32 -1.06 7.79
C GLN A 115 -2.10 -2.58 7.86
N LEU A 116 -1.66 -3.11 9.01
CA LEU A 116 -1.54 -4.55 9.23
C LEU A 116 -2.88 -5.28 9.04
N ALA A 117 -3.96 -4.75 9.64
CA ALA A 117 -5.28 -5.36 9.52
C ALA A 117 -5.83 -5.27 8.09
N VAL A 118 -5.59 -4.16 7.39
CA VAL A 118 -5.97 -3.97 5.99
C VAL A 118 -5.23 -4.95 5.09
N LEU A 119 -3.91 -5.03 5.18
CA LEU A 119 -3.11 -5.93 4.33
C LEU A 119 -3.38 -7.41 4.62
N ALA A 120 -3.72 -7.77 5.86
CA ALA A 120 -4.13 -9.13 6.22
C ALA A 120 -5.57 -9.48 5.76
N HIS A 121 -6.34 -8.51 5.27
CA HIS A 121 -7.73 -8.71 4.92
C HIS A 121 -7.90 -9.40 3.56
N HIS A 122 -8.74 -10.43 3.48
CA HIS A 122 -8.96 -11.25 2.29
C HIS A 122 -9.39 -10.46 1.03
N ALA A 123 -10.01 -9.30 1.22
CA ALA A 123 -10.45 -8.45 0.11
C ALA A 123 -9.31 -7.69 -0.58
N VAL A 124 -8.16 -7.49 0.09
CA VAL A 124 -7.03 -6.75 -0.49
C VAL A 124 -6.29 -7.65 -1.48
N GLY A 125 -6.20 -7.21 -2.73
CA GLY A 125 -5.51 -7.94 -3.80
C GLY A 125 -4.21 -7.28 -4.27
N CYS A 126 -4.02 -6.00 -4.00
CA CYS A 126 -2.86 -5.23 -4.44
C CYS A 126 -2.60 -4.07 -3.48
N PHE A 127 -1.33 -3.72 -3.29
CA PHE A 127 -0.91 -2.55 -2.52
C PHE A 127 -0.12 -1.56 -3.38
N VAL A 128 -0.68 -0.38 -3.65
CA VAL A 128 0.07 0.75 -4.22
C VAL A 128 0.81 1.44 -3.09
N SER A 129 2.14 1.39 -3.13
CA SER A 129 2.99 1.75 -2.00
C SER A 129 4.22 2.56 -2.39
N HIS A 130 4.57 3.50 -1.53
CA HIS A 130 5.87 4.16 -1.54
C HIS A 130 7.07 3.22 -1.25
N CYS A 131 6.84 1.97 -0.86
CA CYS A 131 7.91 0.97 -0.62
C CYS A 131 8.87 1.33 0.52
N GLY A 132 8.43 2.08 1.53
CA GLY A 132 9.18 2.20 2.78
C GLY A 132 9.37 0.83 3.43
N TRP A 133 10.52 0.58 4.08
CA TRP A 133 10.91 -0.76 4.51
C TRP A 133 9.86 -1.51 5.34
N ASN A 134 9.21 -0.84 6.29
CA ASN A 134 8.14 -1.45 7.10
C ASN A 134 6.96 -1.88 6.22
N SER A 135 6.46 -1.00 5.37
CA SER A 135 5.33 -1.31 4.47
C SER A 135 5.65 -2.43 3.49
N THR A 136 6.89 -2.48 3.01
CA THR A 136 7.39 -3.57 2.16
C THR A 136 7.37 -4.91 2.92
N LEU A 137 7.91 -4.95 4.14
CA LEU A 137 7.92 -6.17 4.96
C LEU A 137 6.50 -6.62 5.34
N GLU A 138 5.60 -5.69 5.65
CA GLU A 138 4.21 -5.99 5.96
C GLU A 138 3.52 -6.66 4.76
N ALA A 139 3.56 -6.05 3.59
CA ALA A 139 2.92 -6.59 2.40
C ALA A 139 3.46 -7.98 2.02
N ILE A 140 4.78 -8.17 2.06
CA ILE A 140 5.42 -9.47 1.77
C ILE A 140 5.00 -10.52 2.81
N SER A 141 4.89 -10.14 4.09
CA SER A 141 4.46 -11.07 5.16
C SER A 141 3.02 -11.56 4.96
N PHE A 142 2.18 -10.77 4.29
CA PHE A 142 0.79 -11.12 3.97
C PHE A 142 0.60 -11.66 2.55
N GLY A 143 1.66 -11.78 1.75
CA GLY A 143 1.57 -12.21 0.36
C GLY A 143 0.80 -11.23 -0.54
N VAL A 144 0.76 -9.95 -0.19
CA VAL A 144 0.09 -8.91 -0.99
C VAL A 144 1.08 -8.34 -2.00
N PRO A 145 0.82 -8.46 -3.32
CA PRO A 145 1.71 -7.90 -4.33
C PRO A 145 1.66 -6.37 -4.34
N ILE A 146 2.78 -5.74 -4.71
CA ILE A 146 2.95 -4.28 -4.61
C ILE A 146 3.08 -3.63 -5.99
N VAL A 147 2.36 -2.52 -6.19
CA VAL A 147 2.68 -1.51 -7.20
C VAL A 147 3.54 -0.44 -6.53
N ALA A 148 4.82 -0.43 -6.89
CA ALA A 148 5.83 0.40 -6.26
C ALA A 148 5.88 1.79 -6.88
N MET A 149 5.73 2.81 -6.03
CA MET A 149 5.84 4.23 -6.37
C MET A 149 6.76 4.93 -5.35
N PRO A 150 8.07 4.66 -5.36
CA PRO A 150 9.01 5.17 -4.36
C PRO A 150 9.10 6.70 -4.37
N GLN A 151 9.34 7.31 -3.21
CA GLN A 151 9.38 8.77 -3.03
C GLN A 151 10.75 9.26 -2.56
N ILE A 152 11.33 8.64 -1.51
CA ILE A 152 12.56 9.11 -0.86
C ILE A 152 13.41 7.96 -0.30
N LEU A 153 14.68 8.25 -0.02
CA LEU A 153 15.59 7.39 0.77
C LEU A 153 15.75 5.97 0.19
N ASP A 154 15.50 4.94 1.01
CA ASP A 154 15.66 3.51 0.73
C ASP A 154 14.60 2.96 -0.23
N GLN A 155 13.52 3.71 -0.47
CA GLN A 155 12.34 3.25 -1.20
C GLN A 155 12.65 2.82 -2.63
N ILE A 156 13.55 3.52 -3.32
CA ILE A 156 13.96 3.19 -4.70
C ILE A 156 14.67 1.82 -4.72
N ILE A 157 15.53 1.56 -3.73
CA ILE A 157 16.22 0.28 -3.61
C ILE A 157 15.23 -0.82 -3.26
N ASN A 158 14.33 -0.58 -2.31
CA ASN A 158 13.29 -1.53 -1.93
C ASN A 158 12.41 -1.90 -3.14
N ALA A 159 11.98 -0.90 -3.93
CA ALA A 159 11.22 -1.09 -5.16
C ALA A 159 11.99 -1.93 -6.19
N HIS A 160 13.29 -1.67 -6.36
CA HIS A 160 14.14 -2.46 -7.26
C HIS A 160 14.19 -3.95 -6.83
N PHE A 161 14.39 -4.23 -5.54
CA PHE A 161 14.38 -5.60 -5.02
C PHE A 161 13.02 -6.27 -5.22
N LEU A 162 11.94 -5.53 -4.98
CA LEU A 162 10.58 -6.02 -5.11
C LEU A 162 10.26 -6.54 -6.51
N GLU A 163 10.61 -5.78 -7.54
CA GLU A 163 10.34 -6.15 -8.93
C GLU A 163 11.37 -7.13 -9.51
N ASN A 164 12.67 -6.90 -9.25
CA ASN A 164 13.75 -7.56 -9.98
C ASN A 164 14.40 -8.72 -9.22
N VAL A 165 14.21 -8.82 -7.90
CA VAL A 165 14.83 -9.85 -7.06
C VAL A 165 13.79 -10.79 -6.47
N TRP A 166 12.78 -10.25 -5.78
CA TRP A 166 11.74 -11.04 -5.14
C TRP A 166 10.56 -11.34 -6.06
N VAL A 167 10.37 -10.53 -7.10
CA VAL A 167 9.33 -10.69 -8.12
C VAL A 167 7.92 -10.70 -7.50
N VAL A 168 7.71 -9.82 -6.51
CA VAL A 168 6.44 -9.68 -5.75
C VAL A 168 5.69 -8.40 -6.09
N GLY A 169 5.98 -7.81 -7.26
CA GLY A 169 5.24 -6.68 -7.79
C GLY A 169 5.95 -5.98 -8.94
N LEU A 170 5.57 -4.73 -9.19
CA LEU A 170 6.01 -3.93 -10.34
C LEU A 170 6.34 -2.50 -9.91
N ILE A 171 7.31 -1.88 -10.57
CA ILE A 171 7.56 -0.45 -10.42
C ILE A 171 6.69 0.31 -11.41
N ALA A 172 5.86 1.23 -10.92
CA ALA A 172 5.18 2.19 -11.77
C ALA A 172 6.18 3.28 -12.16
N THR A 173 6.51 3.34 -13.45
CA THR A 173 7.63 4.16 -13.93
C THR A 173 7.25 5.64 -13.90
N GLU A 174 8.07 6.46 -13.24
CA GLU A 174 7.94 7.92 -13.33
C GLU A 174 8.58 8.49 -14.60
N ASN A 175 8.03 9.61 -15.07
CA ASN A 175 8.63 10.44 -16.09
C ASN A 175 8.70 11.88 -15.57
N ASN A 176 9.91 12.44 -15.46
CA ASN A 176 10.16 13.78 -14.91
C ASN A 176 9.59 14.00 -13.49
N GLY A 177 9.66 12.98 -12.62
CA GLY A 177 9.21 13.09 -11.22
C GLY A 177 7.71 12.86 -11.00
N VAL A 178 6.97 12.44 -12.03
CA VAL A 178 5.54 12.13 -11.95
C VAL A 178 5.27 10.78 -12.61
N THR A 179 4.53 9.92 -11.92
CA THR A 179 3.98 8.68 -12.49
C THR A 179 2.58 8.95 -13.00
N THR A 180 2.32 8.68 -14.29
CA THR A 180 1.03 8.97 -14.92
C THR A 180 -0.06 7.99 -14.49
N SER A 181 -1.30 8.43 -14.60
CA SER A 181 -2.49 7.65 -14.28
C SER A 181 -2.59 6.37 -15.12
N GLU A 182 -2.19 6.43 -16.40
CA GLU A 182 -2.15 5.27 -17.28
C GLU A 182 -1.14 4.23 -16.80
N GLU A 183 0.03 4.67 -16.34
CA GLU A 183 1.06 3.77 -15.84
C GLU A 183 0.67 3.14 -14.50
N ILE A 184 0.09 3.93 -13.58
CA ILE A 184 -0.45 3.43 -12.31
C ILE A 184 -1.54 2.38 -12.60
N TYR A 185 -2.48 2.71 -13.49
CA TYR A 185 -3.56 1.80 -13.87
C TYR A 185 -3.02 0.52 -14.52
N ARG A 186 -2.07 0.63 -15.45
CA ARG A 186 -1.42 -0.51 -16.11
C ARG A 186 -0.79 -1.45 -15.08
N CYS A 187 -0.01 -0.91 -14.13
CA CYS A 187 0.62 -1.70 -13.08
C CYS A 187 -0.40 -2.39 -12.17
N ILE A 188 -1.45 -1.68 -11.74
CA ILE A 188 -2.54 -2.27 -10.93
C ILE A 188 -3.19 -3.44 -11.67
N ARG A 189 -3.50 -3.26 -12.96
CA ARG A 189 -4.13 -4.27 -13.80
C ARG A 189 -3.24 -5.50 -13.99
N GLU A 190 -1.96 -5.28 -14.26
CA GLU A 190 -0.98 -6.35 -14.43
C GLU A 190 -0.80 -7.15 -13.12
N VAL A 191 -0.78 -6.48 -11.97
CA VAL A 191 -0.69 -7.15 -10.66
C VAL A 191 -1.94 -7.98 -10.37
N LEU A 192 -3.14 -7.43 -10.60
CA LEU A 192 -4.40 -8.09 -10.24
C LEU A 192 -4.84 -9.18 -11.23
N GLU A 193 -4.53 -9.03 -12.52
CA GLU A 193 -5.10 -9.89 -13.58
C GLU A 193 -4.07 -10.50 -14.53
N GLY A 194 -2.81 -10.06 -14.44
CA GLY A 194 -1.74 -10.52 -15.32
C GLY A 194 -1.36 -11.98 -15.10
N GLU A 195 -0.48 -12.50 -15.95
CA GLU A 195 -0.01 -13.88 -15.84
C GLU A 195 0.79 -14.13 -14.55
N ARG A 196 1.37 -13.06 -13.97
CA ARG A 196 2.09 -13.10 -12.69
C ARG A 196 1.21 -13.48 -11.49
N THR A 197 -0.11 -13.32 -11.60
CA THR A 197 -1.07 -13.64 -10.53
C THR A 197 -1.49 -15.13 -10.52
N ARG A 198 -1.05 -15.94 -11.50
CA ARG A 198 -1.55 -17.31 -11.74
C ARG A 198 -0.64 -18.46 -11.31
N ASN A 199 0.48 -18.20 -10.62
CA ASN A 199 1.40 -19.23 -10.13
C ASN A 199 1.44 -19.30 -8.61
#